data_AF-A0A264Y3J7-F1
#
_entry.id   AF-A0A264Y3J7-F1
#
_cell.length_a   1.000
_cell.length_b   1.000
_cell.length_c   1.000
_cell.angle_alpha   90.00
_cell.angle_beta   90.00
_cell.angle_gamma   90.00
#
_symmetry.space_group_name_H-M   'P 1'
#
loop_
_entity.id
_entity.type
_entity.pdbx_description
1 polymer ?
#
loop_
_entity_poly.entity_id
_entity_poly.type
_entity_poly.pdbx_seq_one_letter_code
_entity_poly.pdbx_strand_id
1 'polypeptide(L)'
;MEAFFNLSLPTGWQSLSDSQLQFFFTQLSHDLPMEEILTLCLFKWADLRVLCKTHNGSYLVKHRQASKQEAMLTITQVQATTASLDFLRQFSPLPVRISKIGRAAAIEADFQGVPFSTFISADNYYQGFLHTKNEALLKDLATLLYPKVKSRHLTTPFLLNAFYWFSSLKHYFARLFPHFLQPMPADEQNLLGYAPPIGEVLRTAMNAQIRALTGGDITKEEAVLSMDTWRALTELDAKAKEVEDIKLQTK
;
A
#
# COMPACT_ATOMS: atom_id res chain seq x y z
N MET A 1 -41.43 -10.23 12.61
CA MET A 1 -40.52 -10.27 11.45
C MET A 1 -39.45 -9.23 11.70
N GLU A 2 -38.25 -9.66 12.09
CA GLU A 2 -37.10 -8.75 12.13
C GLU A 2 -36.81 -8.31 10.68
N ALA A 3 -36.91 -7.01 10.42
CA ALA A 3 -36.56 -6.48 9.12
C ALA A 3 -35.04 -6.54 8.98
N PHE A 4 -34.54 -7.45 8.14
CA PHE A 4 -33.11 -7.53 7.84
C PHE A 4 -32.68 -6.35 6.99
N PHE A 5 -31.77 -5.54 7.53
CA PHE A 5 -31.14 -4.44 6.82
C PHE A 5 -29.80 -4.93 6.27
N ASN A 6 -29.79 -5.39 5.02
CA ASN A 6 -28.61 -6.01 4.42
C ASN A 6 -27.62 -4.93 3.95
N LEU A 7 -26.40 -5.01 4.46
CA LEU A 7 -25.30 -4.14 4.04
C LEU A 7 -24.35 -4.92 3.15
N SER A 8 -24.08 -4.42 1.94
CA SER A 8 -23.03 -4.94 1.07
C SER A 8 -21.73 -4.19 1.36
N LEU A 9 -20.77 -4.85 2.02
CA LEU A 9 -19.47 -4.28 2.33
C LEU A 9 -18.35 -5.07 1.66
N PRO A 10 -17.22 -4.41 1.33
CA PRO A 10 -16.01 -5.10 0.90
C PRO A 10 -15.52 -6.08 1.96
N THR A 11 -15.04 -7.24 1.53
CA THR A 11 -14.53 -8.30 2.41
C THR A 11 -13.01 -8.23 2.63
N GLY A 12 -12.31 -7.41 1.84
CA GLY A 12 -10.87 -7.22 1.92
C GLY A 12 -10.35 -6.22 0.88
N TRP A 13 -9.06 -5.94 0.94
CA TRP A 13 -8.40 -4.95 0.06
C TRP A 13 -8.63 -5.21 -1.43
N GLN A 14 -8.61 -6.47 -1.87
CA GLN A 14 -8.77 -6.87 -3.27
C GLN A 14 -10.19 -6.65 -3.81
N SER A 15 -11.17 -6.55 -2.92
CA SER A 15 -12.57 -6.29 -3.29
C SER A 15 -12.89 -4.81 -3.41
N LEU A 16 -11.95 -3.92 -3.05
CA LEU A 16 -12.15 -2.48 -3.12
C LEU A 16 -12.03 -1.98 -4.56
N SER A 17 -13.03 -1.20 -4.98
CA SER A 17 -12.96 -0.42 -6.22
C SER A 17 -12.07 0.81 -6.06
N ASP A 18 -11.62 1.38 -7.18
CA ASP A 18 -10.87 2.64 -7.22
C ASP A 18 -11.55 3.77 -6.45
N SER A 19 -12.88 3.87 -6.53
CA SER A 19 -13.64 4.91 -5.84
C SER A 19 -13.67 4.71 -4.33
N GLN A 20 -13.70 3.46 -3.87
CA GLN A 20 -13.63 3.11 -2.44
C GLN A 20 -12.21 3.37 -1.90
N LEU A 21 -11.17 2.95 -2.62
CA LEU A 21 -9.77 3.25 -2.26
C LEU A 21 -9.53 4.75 -2.18
N GLN A 22 -9.94 5.50 -3.20
CA GLN A 22 -9.81 6.96 -3.21
C GLN A 22 -10.53 7.60 -2.02
N PHE A 23 -11.74 7.13 -1.69
CA PHE A 23 -12.48 7.62 -0.53
C PHE A 23 -11.72 7.36 0.77
N PHE A 24 -11.21 6.14 0.97
CA PHE A 24 -10.42 5.77 2.14
C PHE A 24 -9.18 6.65 2.29
N PHE A 25 -8.35 6.77 1.23
CA PHE A 25 -7.14 7.60 1.29
C PHE A 25 -7.45 9.10 1.43
N THR A 26 -8.63 9.55 0.99
CA THR A 26 -9.07 10.93 1.26
C THR A 26 -9.33 11.14 2.75
N GLN A 27 -10.02 10.20 3.42
CA GLN A 27 -10.23 10.32 4.86
C GLN A 27 -8.91 10.21 5.64
N LEU A 28 -8.01 9.33 5.20
CA LEU A 28 -6.68 9.18 5.79
C LEU A 28 -5.85 10.46 5.67
N SER A 29 -6.02 11.22 4.58
CA SER A 29 -5.30 12.49 4.38
C SER A 29 -5.73 13.64 5.29
N HIS A 30 -6.84 13.48 6.02
CA HIS A 30 -7.36 14.47 6.96
C HIS A 30 -6.88 14.22 8.41
N ASP A 31 -5.96 13.27 8.62
CA ASP A 31 -5.44 12.89 9.95
C ASP A 31 -6.54 12.53 10.97
N LEU A 32 -7.65 11.96 10.47
CA LEU A 32 -8.74 11.48 11.31
C LEU A 32 -8.34 10.18 12.03
N PRO A 33 -8.87 9.92 13.24
CA PRO A 33 -8.66 8.64 13.91
C PRO A 33 -9.24 7.50 13.05
N MET A 34 -8.59 6.32 13.11
CA MET A 34 -8.95 5.18 12.27
C MET A 34 -10.43 4.78 12.44
N GLU A 35 -10.95 4.86 13.65
CA GLU A 35 -12.33 4.54 14.02
C GLU A 35 -13.34 5.43 13.29
N GLU A 36 -13.00 6.72 13.14
CA GLU A 36 -13.80 7.67 12.37
C GLU A 36 -13.71 7.37 10.87
N ILE A 37 -12.51 7.06 10.36
CA ILE A 37 -12.31 6.66 8.96
C ILE A 37 -13.14 5.41 8.63
N LEU A 38 -13.09 4.37 9.46
CA LEU A 38 -13.86 3.14 9.26
C LEU A 38 -15.36 3.41 9.29
N THR A 39 -15.82 4.27 10.19
CA THR A 39 -17.23 4.69 10.25
C THR A 39 -17.62 5.43 8.98
N LEU A 40 -16.82 6.38 8.50
CA LEU A 40 -17.08 7.11 7.26
C LEU A 40 -17.11 6.17 6.04
N CYS A 41 -16.18 5.22 5.96
CA CYS A 41 -16.14 4.19 4.93
C CYS A 41 -17.39 3.30 4.97
N LEU A 42 -17.77 2.82 6.14
CA LEU A 42 -18.99 2.02 6.35
C LEU A 42 -20.20 2.76 5.79
N PHE A 43 -20.45 3.99 6.24
CA PHE A 43 -21.62 4.75 5.81
C PHE A 43 -21.58 5.11 4.33
N LYS A 44 -20.39 5.39 3.78
CA LYS A 44 -20.25 5.71 2.35
C LYS A 44 -20.46 4.49 1.46
N TRP A 45 -19.88 3.34 1.81
CA TRP A 45 -19.88 2.14 0.98
C TRP A 45 -21.16 1.33 1.10
N ALA A 46 -21.81 1.33 2.27
CA ALA A 46 -23.14 0.79 2.46
C ALA A 46 -24.26 1.73 1.95
N ASP A 47 -23.91 2.86 1.34
CA ASP A 47 -24.83 3.89 0.84
C ASP A 47 -25.81 4.41 1.91
N LEU A 48 -25.32 4.62 3.13
CA LEU A 48 -26.14 5.05 4.27
C LEU A 48 -26.12 6.57 4.44
N ARG A 49 -27.26 7.10 4.90
CA ARG A 49 -27.42 8.49 5.34
C ARG A 49 -28.11 8.53 6.69
N VAL A 50 -27.46 9.18 7.66
CA VAL A 50 -28.06 9.50 8.95
C VAL A 50 -29.10 10.60 8.76
N LEU A 51 -30.31 10.37 9.26
CA LEU A 51 -31.43 11.32 9.24
C LEU A 51 -31.51 12.10 10.55
N CYS A 52 -31.57 11.39 11.67
CA CYS A 52 -31.63 11.98 12.99
C CYS A 52 -31.04 11.05 14.05
N LYS A 53 -30.66 11.64 15.18
CA LYS A 53 -30.30 10.95 16.40
C LYS A 53 -31.55 10.89 17.29
N THR A 54 -31.90 9.71 17.79
CA THR A 54 -33.00 9.56 18.74
C THR A 54 -32.56 9.85 20.17
N HIS A 55 -33.51 10.13 21.04
CA HIS A 55 -33.27 10.42 22.46
C HIS A 55 -32.55 9.26 23.19
N ASN A 56 -32.69 8.02 22.70
CA ASN A 56 -32.04 6.83 23.23
C ASN A 56 -30.61 6.60 22.69
N GLY A 57 -30.05 7.55 21.93
CA GLY A 57 -28.68 7.45 21.40
C GLY A 57 -28.53 6.61 20.14
N SER A 58 -29.62 6.13 19.55
CA SER A 58 -29.63 5.41 18.27
C SER A 58 -29.76 6.38 17.09
N TYR A 59 -29.37 5.94 15.90
CA TYR A 59 -29.40 6.72 14.68
C TYR A 59 -30.43 6.15 13.70
N LEU A 60 -31.33 7.00 13.21
CA LEU A 60 -32.18 6.64 12.09
C LEU A 60 -31.38 6.81 10.80
N VAL A 61 -31.21 5.72 10.06
CA VAL A 61 -30.48 5.70 8.79
C VAL A 61 -31.37 5.27 7.65
N LYS A 62 -31.07 5.74 6.45
CA LYS A 62 -31.69 5.27 5.22
C LYS A 62 -30.64 5.01 4.14
N HIS A 63 -30.97 4.16 3.18
CA HIS A 63 -30.20 4.08 1.93
C HIS A 63 -30.37 5.38 1.12
N ARG A 64 -29.31 5.86 0.46
CA ARG A 64 -29.40 7.09 -0.33
C ARG A 64 -30.09 6.84 -1.67
N GLN A 65 -29.81 5.70 -2.30
CA GLN A 65 -30.21 5.42 -3.68
C GLN A 65 -31.23 4.29 -3.82
N ALA A 66 -31.19 3.27 -2.94
CA ALA A 66 -31.85 1.99 -3.21
C ALA A 66 -33.24 1.79 -2.56
N SER A 67 -33.58 2.46 -1.45
CA SER A 67 -34.86 2.17 -0.77
C SER A 67 -35.38 3.30 0.14
N LYS A 68 -36.71 3.34 0.34
CA LYS A 68 -37.35 4.04 1.47
C LYS A 68 -37.21 3.26 2.79
N GLN A 69 -36.37 2.24 2.85
CA GLN A 69 -36.19 1.49 4.09
C GLN A 69 -35.34 2.32 5.04
N GLU A 70 -35.96 2.64 6.16
CA GLU A 70 -35.32 3.30 7.28
C GLU A 70 -35.04 2.23 8.34
N ALA A 71 -33.84 2.28 8.90
CA ALA A 71 -33.43 1.39 9.97
C ALA A 71 -32.91 2.21 11.15
N MET A 72 -33.16 1.72 12.35
CA MET A 72 -32.56 2.24 13.56
C MET A 72 -31.25 1.48 13.82
N LEU A 73 -30.13 2.17 13.76
CA LEU A 73 -28.83 1.63 14.11
C LEU A 73 -28.39 2.14 15.48
N THR A 74 -28.06 1.23 16.39
CA THR A 74 -27.40 1.58 17.65
C THR A 74 -25.90 1.80 17.43
N ILE A 75 -25.24 2.48 18.37
CA ILE A 75 -23.77 2.63 18.35
C ILE A 75 -23.09 1.26 18.33
N THR A 76 -23.58 0.30 19.12
CA THR A 76 -23.03 -1.06 19.19
C THR A 76 -23.14 -1.79 17.86
N GLN A 77 -24.25 -1.62 17.12
CA GLN A 77 -24.40 -2.20 15.78
C GLN A 77 -23.43 -1.58 14.77
N VAL A 78 -23.24 -0.25 14.82
CA VAL A 78 -22.25 0.44 13.98
C VAL A 78 -20.85 -0.10 14.28
N GLN A 79 -20.47 -0.19 15.55
CA GLN A 79 -19.16 -0.72 15.99
C GLN A 79 -18.96 -2.18 15.55
N ALA A 80 -19.96 -3.05 15.76
CA ALA A 80 -19.90 -4.44 15.32
C ALA A 80 -19.76 -4.55 13.80
N THR A 81 -20.41 -3.65 13.05
CA THR A 81 -20.32 -3.65 11.58
C THR A 81 -18.97 -3.11 11.11
N THR A 82 -18.40 -2.10 11.77
CA THR A 82 -17.05 -1.60 11.42
C THR A 82 -15.96 -2.65 11.56
N ALA A 83 -16.16 -3.70 12.37
CA ALA A 83 -15.23 -4.81 12.47
C ALA A 83 -15.03 -5.55 11.13
N SER A 84 -16.03 -5.53 10.23
CA SER A 84 -15.87 -6.06 8.87
C SER A 84 -14.85 -5.29 8.02
N LEU A 85 -14.49 -4.07 8.43
CA LEU A 85 -13.52 -3.21 7.76
C LEU A 85 -12.17 -3.15 8.49
N ASP A 86 -11.95 -3.94 9.53
CA ASP A 86 -10.71 -3.92 10.32
C ASP A 86 -9.46 -4.28 9.49
N PHE A 87 -9.64 -4.96 8.35
CA PHE A 87 -8.55 -5.22 7.41
C PHE A 87 -7.87 -3.94 6.90
N LEU A 88 -8.55 -2.78 6.91
CA LEU A 88 -7.98 -1.48 6.51
C LEU A 88 -6.96 -0.93 7.51
N ARG A 89 -6.91 -1.48 8.73
CA ARG A 89 -5.93 -1.09 9.76
C ARG A 89 -4.53 -1.60 9.45
N GLN A 90 -4.42 -2.61 8.58
CA GLN A 90 -3.17 -3.24 8.20
C GLN A 90 -2.90 -3.02 6.72
N PHE A 91 -1.63 -3.10 6.32
CA PHE A 91 -1.28 -3.10 4.91
C PHE A 91 -1.90 -4.30 4.21
N SER A 92 -2.30 -4.10 2.95
CA SER A 92 -2.82 -5.20 2.14
C SER A 92 -1.74 -6.27 1.96
N PRO A 93 -2.07 -7.57 2.12
CA PRO A 93 -1.13 -8.65 1.88
C PRO A 93 -0.73 -8.75 0.40
N LEU A 94 -1.61 -8.35 -0.51
CA LEU A 94 -1.29 -8.24 -1.94
C LEU A 94 -1.19 -6.77 -2.33
N PRO A 95 -0.34 -6.39 -3.29
CA PRO A 95 -0.28 -5.01 -3.75
C PRO A 95 -1.63 -4.59 -4.33
N VAL A 96 -2.26 -3.59 -3.71
CA VAL A 96 -3.52 -2.99 -4.14
C VAL A 96 -3.30 -1.51 -4.39
N ARG A 97 -3.89 -1.00 -5.47
CA ARG A 97 -3.70 0.38 -5.95
C ARG A 97 -4.95 0.88 -6.65
N ILE A 98 -5.10 2.20 -6.70
CA ILE A 98 -6.04 2.84 -7.62
C ILE A 98 -5.58 2.58 -9.07
N SER A 99 -6.45 2.11 -9.94
CA SER A 99 -6.08 1.68 -11.29
C SER A 99 -5.64 2.83 -12.20
N LYS A 100 -6.31 4.00 -12.07
CA LYS A 100 -6.09 5.20 -12.90
C LYS A 100 -6.19 6.49 -12.09
N ILE A 101 -5.28 7.43 -12.34
CA ILE A 101 -5.31 8.80 -11.81
C ILE A 101 -5.45 9.78 -12.98
N GLY A 102 -6.64 10.37 -13.12
CA GLY A 102 -6.96 11.19 -14.29
C GLY A 102 -6.87 10.38 -15.58
N ARG A 103 -5.88 10.67 -16.43
CA ARG A 103 -5.60 9.91 -17.67
C ARG A 103 -4.40 8.96 -17.55
N ALA A 104 -3.71 8.96 -16.41
CA ALA A 104 -2.57 8.09 -16.18
C ALA A 104 -3.04 6.74 -15.63
N ALA A 105 -2.70 5.66 -16.33
CA ALA A 105 -2.85 4.31 -15.81
C ALA A 105 -1.61 3.95 -14.99
N ALA A 106 -1.79 3.27 -13.86
CA ALA A 106 -0.65 2.77 -13.12
C ALA A 106 -0.03 1.54 -13.79
N ILE A 107 1.26 1.33 -13.53
CA ILE A 107 2.00 0.12 -13.89
C ILE A 107 1.45 -1.12 -13.17
N GLU A 108 1.86 -2.32 -13.56
CA GLU A 108 1.40 -3.57 -12.93
C GLU A 108 1.58 -3.56 -11.41
N ALA A 109 0.52 -3.93 -10.68
CA ALA A 109 0.44 -3.76 -9.23
C ALA A 109 1.54 -4.54 -8.50
N ASP A 110 1.87 -5.71 -9.02
CA ASP A 110 2.87 -6.63 -8.49
C ASP A 110 4.24 -6.46 -9.15
N PHE A 111 4.42 -5.47 -10.03
CA PHE A 111 5.65 -5.22 -10.78
C PHE A 111 6.05 -6.37 -11.73
N GLN A 112 5.12 -7.24 -12.13
CA GLN A 112 5.37 -8.19 -13.20
C GLN A 112 5.47 -7.47 -14.55
N GLY A 113 6.49 -7.80 -15.34
CA GLY A 113 6.80 -7.12 -16.60
C GLY A 113 7.40 -5.71 -16.43
N VAL A 114 7.67 -5.28 -15.20
CA VAL A 114 8.25 -3.97 -14.90
C VAL A 114 9.77 -4.09 -14.81
N PRO A 115 10.55 -3.20 -15.46
CA PRO A 115 12.01 -3.24 -15.40
C PRO A 115 12.54 -3.08 -13.96
N PHE A 116 13.57 -3.83 -13.61
CA PHE A 116 14.18 -3.82 -12.27
C PHE A 116 14.69 -2.43 -11.87
N SER A 117 15.21 -1.66 -12.82
CA SER A 117 15.56 -0.24 -12.62
C SER A 117 14.42 0.61 -12.07
N THR A 118 13.17 0.31 -12.47
CA THR A 118 11.98 1.00 -11.97
C THR A 118 11.72 0.61 -10.53
N PHE A 119 11.82 -0.67 -10.18
CA PHE A 119 11.71 -1.13 -8.79
C PHE A 119 12.77 -0.48 -7.89
N ILE A 120 14.03 -0.45 -8.32
CA ILE A 120 15.13 0.17 -7.59
C ILE A 120 14.89 1.66 -7.36
N SER A 121 14.46 2.38 -8.40
CA SER A 121 14.15 3.80 -8.29
C SER A 121 12.98 4.04 -7.34
N ALA A 122 11.94 3.21 -7.42
CA ALA A 122 10.78 3.28 -6.53
C ALA A 122 11.19 3.03 -5.07
N ASP A 123 12.03 2.02 -4.81
CA ASP A 123 12.50 1.72 -3.46
C ASP A 123 13.36 2.86 -2.91
N ASN A 124 14.23 3.45 -3.73
CA ASN A 124 15.03 4.61 -3.32
C ASN A 124 14.16 5.81 -2.91
N TYR A 125 13.13 6.15 -3.69
CA TYR A 125 12.20 7.22 -3.32
C TYR A 125 11.42 6.90 -2.05
N TYR A 126 10.96 5.65 -1.91
CA TYR A 126 10.24 5.20 -0.73
C TYR A 126 11.10 5.25 0.54
N GLN A 127 12.32 4.68 0.52
CA GLN A 127 13.26 4.74 1.64
C GLN A 127 13.64 6.19 1.96
N GLY A 128 13.94 7.00 0.93
CA GLY A 128 14.26 8.41 1.11
C GLY A 128 13.12 9.18 1.79
N PHE A 129 11.86 8.92 1.43
CA PHE A 129 10.71 9.49 2.11
C PHE A 129 10.59 9.02 3.56
N LEU A 130 10.79 7.73 3.84
CA LEU A 130 10.74 7.21 5.21
C LEU A 130 11.73 7.91 6.14
N HIS A 131 12.94 8.22 5.66
CA HIS A 131 13.96 8.89 6.47
C HIS A 131 13.83 10.41 6.53
N THR A 132 13.50 11.07 5.41
CA THR A 132 13.53 12.54 5.33
C THR A 132 12.18 13.21 5.55
N LYS A 133 11.08 12.45 5.38
CA LYS A 133 9.70 12.97 5.30
C LYS A 133 9.50 14.03 4.21
N ASN A 134 10.39 14.06 3.22
CA ASN A 134 10.25 14.97 2.09
C ASN A 134 9.19 14.47 1.10
N GLU A 135 8.06 15.17 1.05
CA GLU A 135 6.93 14.87 0.15
C GLU A 135 7.32 14.88 -1.34
N ALA A 136 8.39 15.58 -1.74
CA ALA A 136 8.88 15.56 -3.12
C ALA A 136 9.26 14.15 -3.57
N LEU A 137 9.89 13.36 -2.69
CA LEU A 137 10.26 11.97 -2.98
C LEU A 137 9.02 11.10 -3.18
N LEU A 138 7.94 11.38 -2.44
CA LEU A 138 6.69 10.66 -2.60
C LEU A 138 5.98 11.04 -3.91
N LYS A 139 6.13 12.27 -4.39
CA LYS A 139 5.67 12.71 -5.72
C LYS A 139 6.46 12.04 -6.84
N ASP A 140 7.77 11.88 -6.67
CA ASP A 140 8.62 11.17 -7.63
C ASP A 140 8.26 9.68 -7.68
N LEU A 141 8.04 9.04 -6.53
CA LEU A 141 7.50 7.68 -6.44
C LEU A 141 6.16 7.57 -7.19
N ALA A 142 5.20 8.46 -6.91
CA ALA A 142 3.90 8.43 -7.55
C ALA A 142 3.98 8.65 -9.07
N THR A 143 4.91 9.48 -9.54
CA THR A 143 5.14 9.71 -10.97
C THR A 143 5.70 8.49 -11.67
N LEU A 144 6.57 7.73 -10.98
CA LEU A 144 7.11 6.47 -11.47
C LEU A 144 6.04 5.38 -11.55
N LEU A 145 5.19 5.29 -10.52
CA LEU A 145 4.10 4.32 -10.41
C LEU A 145 2.93 4.61 -11.38
N TYR A 146 2.70 5.88 -11.71
CA TYR A 146 1.66 6.33 -12.63
C TYR A 146 2.28 7.11 -13.80
N PRO A 147 2.77 6.41 -14.84
CA PRO A 147 3.36 7.07 -16.01
C PRO A 147 2.39 8.09 -16.61
N LYS A 148 2.92 9.28 -16.93
CA LYS A 148 2.17 10.42 -17.52
C LYS A 148 1.17 11.09 -16.56
N VAL A 149 1.23 10.81 -15.26
CA VAL A 149 0.45 11.58 -14.28
C VAL A 149 0.89 13.04 -14.29
N LYS A 150 -0.07 13.96 -14.20
CA LYS A 150 0.21 15.39 -14.10
C LYS A 150 0.37 15.76 -12.63
N SER A 151 1.33 16.62 -12.29
CA SER A 151 1.60 17.02 -10.91
C SER A 151 0.37 17.58 -10.18
N ARG A 152 -0.55 18.25 -10.88
CA ARG A 152 -1.83 18.73 -10.31
C ARG A 152 -2.74 17.62 -9.76
N HIS A 153 -2.56 16.38 -10.21
CA HIS A 153 -3.32 15.21 -9.76
C HIS A 153 -2.60 14.47 -8.63
N LEU A 154 -1.37 14.84 -8.28
CA LEU A 154 -0.61 14.26 -7.16
C LEU A 154 -0.99 14.94 -5.85
N THR A 155 -2.25 14.82 -5.46
CA THR A 155 -2.76 15.30 -4.17
C THR A 155 -2.41 14.32 -3.04
N THR A 156 -2.44 14.77 -1.78
CA THR A 156 -2.13 13.94 -0.60
C THR A 156 -2.78 12.55 -0.60
N PRO A 157 -4.09 12.39 -0.91
CA PRO A 157 -4.71 11.05 -1.00
C PRO A 157 -4.02 10.10 -2.00
N PHE A 158 -3.59 10.61 -3.15
CA PHE A 158 -2.93 9.80 -4.16
C PHE A 158 -1.48 9.48 -3.80
N LEU A 159 -0.81 10.39 -3.08
CA LEU A 159 0.52 10.14 -2.51
C LEU A 159 0.45 9.04 -1.43
N LEU A 160 -0.57 9.06 -0.57
CA LEU A 160 -0.84 8.00 0.39
C LEU A 160 -1.13 6.67 -0.31
N ASN A 161 -1.93 6.67 -1.38
CA ASN A 161 -2.15 5.48 -2.21
C ASN A 161 -0.83 4.91 -2.76
N ALA A 162 0.06 5.76 -3.30
CA ALA A 162 1.37 5.33 -3.81
C ALA A 162 2.25 4.74 -2.70
N PHE A 163 2.28 5.39 -1.53
CA PHE A 163 2.99 4.92 -0.34
C PHE A 163 2.48 3.54 0.13
N TYR A 164 1.16 3.40 0.32
CA TYR A 164 0.54 2.17 0.77
C TYR A 164 0.70 1.03 -0.24
N TRP A 165 0.52 1.33 -1.53
CA TRP A 165 0.75 0.34 -2.58
C TRP A 165 2.19 -0.18 -2.54
N PHE A 166 3.18 0.71 -2.51
CA PHE A 166 4.58 0.28 -2.51
C PHE A 166 4.97 -0.44 -1.21
N SER A 167 4.45 -0.01 -0.06
CA SER A 167 4.62 -0.72 1.22
C SER A 167 4.06 -2.14 1.14
N SER A 168 2.85 -2.32 0.63
CA SER A 168 2.23 -3.65 0.42
C SER A 168 3.05 -4.50 -0.56
N LEU A 169 3.60 -3.90 -1.62
CA LEU A 169 4.48 -4.59 -2.55
C LEU A 169 5.76 -5.09 -1.87
N LYS A 170 6.41 -4.26 -1.04
CA LYS A 170 7.60 -4.68 -0.28
C LYS A 170 7.30 -5.85 0.66
N HIS A 171 6.18 -5.80 1.38
CA HIS A 171 5.74 -6.90 2.24
C HIS A 171 5.41 -8.17 1.45
N TYR A 172 4.83 -8.02 0.26
CA TYR A 172 4.56 -9.14 -0.64
C TYR A 172 5.87 -9.78 -1.12
N PHE A 173 6.82 -8.98 -1.59
CA PHE A 173 8.14 -9.47 -2.03
C PHE A 173 8.98 -10.06 -0.91
N ALA A 174 8.94 -9.52 0.30
CA ALA A 174 9.64 -10.10 1.46
C ALA A 174 9.16 -11.52 1.80
N ARG A 175 7.89 -11.84 1.50
CA ARG A 175 7.36 -13.20 1.66
C ARG A 175 7.72 -14.13 0.51
N LEU A 176 7.90 -13.61 -0.70
CA LEU A 176 8.29 -14.38 -1.87
C LEU A 176 9.80 -14.64 -1.94
N PHE A 177 10.60 -13.69 -1.47
CA PHE A 177 12.07 -13.69 -1.55
C PHE A 177 12.68 -13.52 -0.15
N PRO A 178 12.44 -14.45 0.79
CA PRO A 178 12.79 -14.27 2.20
C PRO A 178 14.30 -14.30 2.49
N HIS A 179 15.10 -14.92 1.62
CA HIS A 179 16.55 -15.00 1.79
C HIS A 179 17.21 -13.66 1.44
N PHE A 180 16.65 -12.93 0.47
CA PHE A 180 17.15 -11.62 0.07
C PHE A 180 16.44 -10.46 0.78
N LEU A 181 15.11 -10.52 0.89
CA LEU A 181 14.28 -9.49 1.54
C LEU A 181 13.77 -10.05 2.87
N GLN A 182 14.44 -9.70 3.96
CA GLN A 182 13.99 -10.08 5.30
C GLN A 182 12.61 -9.47 5.58
N PRO A 183 11.63 -10.26 6.06
CA PRO A 183 10.34 -9.73 6.50
C PRO A 183 10.55 -8.70 7.61
N MET A 184 9.88 -7.55 7.51
CA MET A 184 9.87 -6.58 8.61
C MET A 184 9.25 -7.25 9.84
N PRO A 185 9.91 -7.23 11.01
CA PRO A 185 9.29 -7.71 12.23
C PRO A 185 8.04 -6.87 12.54
N ALA A 186 6.96 -7.53 12.98
CA ALA A 186 5.65 -6.91 13.18
C ALA A 186 5.65 -5.72 14.17
N ASP A 187 6.68 -5.62 15.02
CA ASP A 187 6.85 -4.56 16.02
C ASP A 187 7.51 -3.27 15.48
N GLU A 188 7.98 -3.25 14.23
CA GLU A 188 8.60 -2.06 13.60
C GLU A 188 7.58 -1.15 12.88
N GLN A 189 6.40 -0.97 13.47
CA GLN A 189 5.46 0.08 13.03
C GLN A 189 5.94 1.51 13.38
N ASN A 190 7.12 1.66 13.99
CA ASN A 190 7.78 2.93 14.28
C ASN A 190 8.92 3.25 13.28
N LEU A 191 8.57 3.45 12.01
CA LEU A 191 9.49 3.83 10.91
C LEU A 191 9.96 5.31 10.97
N LEU A 192 10.29 5.82 12.16
CA LEU A 192 10.71 7.22 12.38
C LEU A 192 12.03 7.37 13.14
N GLY A 193 12.70 6.27 13.49
CA GLY A 193 13.59 6.27 14.65
C GLY A 193 15.07 5.98 14.46
N TYR A 194 15.67 6.04 13.27
CA TYR A 194 17.15 6.11 13.15
C TYR A 194 17.62 6.39 11.71
N ALA A 195 18.69 7.18 11.53
CA ALA A 195 19.38 7.31 10.24
C ALA A 195 20.89 7.65 10.38
N PRO A 196 21.79 6.80 9.87
CA PRO A 196 23.13 7.18 9.39
C PRO A 196 23.05 7.97 8.05
N PRO A 197 24.19 8.42 7.46
CA PRO A 197 24.20 9.29 6.27
C PRO A 197 23.51 8.67 5.03
N ILE A 198 22.41 9.29 4.59
CA ILE A 198 21.38 8.74 3.68
C ILE A 198 21.86 8.51 2.23
N GLY A 199 22.62 9.44 1.66
CA GLY A 199 23.00 9.39 0.25
C GLY A 199 23.96 8.24 -0.07
N GLU A 200 24.89 7.96 0.83
CA GLU A 200 25.84 6.87 0.66
C GLU A 200 25.22 5.52 0.97
N VAL A 201 24.38 5.38 2.00
CA VAL A 201 23.77 4.09 2.36
C VAL A 201 22.83 3.60 1.26
N LEU A 202 21.96 4.46 0.72
CA LEU A 202 21.04 4.07 -0.37
C LEU A 202 21.78 3.76 -1.67
N ARG A 203 22.79 4.57 -2.04
CA ARG A 203 23.64 4.27 -3.21
C ARG A 203 24.44 2.99 -3.03
N THR A 204 24.94 2.73 -1.83
CA THR A 204 25.71 1.52 -1.52
C THR A 204 24.83 0.28 -1.57
N ALA A 205 23.61 0.35 -1.02
CA ALA A 205 22.63 -0.74 -1.10
C ALA A 205 22.25 -1.04 -2.56
N MET A 206 21.96 -0.01 -3.36
CA MET A 206 21.67 -0.16 -4.79
C MET A 206 22.84 -0.77 -5.57
N ASN A 207 24.04 -0.23 -5.39
CA ASN A 207 25.24 -0.72 -6.06
C ASN A 207 25.56 -2.16 -5.63
N ALA A 208 25.27 -2.54 -4.38
CA ALA A 208 25.42 -3.91 -3.90
C ALA A 208 24.46 -4.87 -4.62
N GLN A 209 23.20 -4.47 -4.85
CA GLN A 209 22.22 -5.28 -5.58
C GLN A 209 22.60 -5.46 -7.07
N ILE A 210 22.99 -4.36 -7.73
CA ILE A 210 23.45 -4.39 -9.13
C ILE A 210 24.73 -5.22 -9.25
N ARG A 211 25.69 -5.05 -8.34
CA ARG A 211 26.94 -5.82 -8.30
C ARG A 211 26.71 -7.30 -8.02
N ALA A 212 25.78 -7.64 -7.14
CA ALA A 212 25.40 -9.02 -6.85
C ALA A 212 24.84 -9.70 -8.11
N LEU A 213 24.01 -9.01 -8.90
CA LEU A 213 23.46 -9.55 -10.14
C LEU A 213 24.48 -9.66 -11.27
N THR A 214 25.32 -8.64 -11.45
CA THR A 214 26.34 -8.61 -12.51
C THR A 214 27.60 -9.41 -12.19
N GLY A 215 27.81 -9.80 -10.92
CA GLY A 215 29.09 -10.33 -10.46
C GLY A 215 30.23 -9.29 -10.46
N GLY A 216 29.88 -7.99 -10.56
CA GLY A 216 30.84 -6.89 -10.73
C GLY A 216 31.25 -6.60 -12.18
N ASP A 217 30.59 -7.23 -13.16
CA ASP A 217 30.79 -6.95 -14.58
C ASP A 217 29.90 -5.78 -15.04
N ILE A 218 30.51 -4.61 -15.22
CA ILE A 218 29.83 -3.36 -15.59
C ILE A 218 29.10 -3.46 -16.95
N THR A 219 29.57 -4.34 -17.86
CA THR A 219 28.95 -4.50 -19.19
C THR A 219 27.57 -5.16 -19.13
N LYS A 220 27.24 -5.79 -17.99
CA LYS A 220 25.95 -6.45 -17.75
C LYS A 220 24.96 -5.58 -16.97
N GLU A 221 25.37 -4.40 -16.48
CA GLU A 221 24.52 -3.55 -15.64
C GLU A 221 23.26 -3.10 -16.37
N GLU A 222 23.38 -2.64 -17.61
CA GLU A 222 22.23 -2.19 -18.40
C GLU A 222 21.24 -3.34 -18.66
N ALA A 223 21.77 -4.53 -18.98
CA ALA A 223 20.96 -5.73 -19.15
C ALA A 223 20.19 -6.07 -17.87
N VAL A 224 20.87 -6.11 -16.71
CA VAL A 224 20.26 -6.37 -15.40
C VAL A 224 19.21 -5.33 -15.03
N LEU A 225 19.47 -4.05 -15.28
CA LEU A 225 18.55 -2.95 -14.98
C LEU A 225 17.29 -3.00 -15.87
N SER A 226 17.41 -3.55 -17.08
CA SER A 226 16.30 -3.74 -18.01
C SER A 226 15.52 -5.05 -17.79
N MET A 227 16.08 -5.99 -17.01
CA MET A 227 15.40 -7.26 -16.71
C MET A 227 14.10 -7.03 -15.95
N ASP A 228 13.19 -7.98 -16.10
CA ASP A 228 11.97 -8.05 -15.30
C ASP A 228 12.29 -8.09 -13.79
N THR A 229 11.54 -7.31 -13.00
CA THR A 229 11.73 -7.16 -11.55
C THR A 229 11.67 -8.51 -10.83
N TRP A 230 10.71 -9.36 -11.18
CA TRP A 230 10.57 -10.67 -10.54
C TRP A 230 11.75 -11.58 -10.87
N ARG A 231 12.19 -11.58 -12.13
CA ARG A 231 13.36 -12.36 -12.53
C ARG A 231 14.61 -11.90 -11.79
N ALA A 232 14.82 -10.59 -11.67
CA ALA A 232 15.96 -10.02 -10.94
C ALA A 232 15.92 -10.38 -9.44
N LEU A 233 14.75 -10.25 -8.80
CA LEU A 233 14.59 -10.61 -7.37
C LEU A 233 14.76 -12.11 -7.12
N THR A 234 14.29 -12.97 -8.02
CA THR A 234 14.49 -14.43 -7.93
C THR A 234 15.97 -14.79 -7.94
N GLU A 235 16.76 -14.17 -8.81
CA GLU A 235 18.20 -14.40 -8.89
C GLU A 235 18.95 -13.85 -7.68
N LEU A 236 18.51 -12.71 -7.13
CA LEU A 236 19.07 -12.15 -5.89
C LEU A 236 18.77 -13.05 -4.68
N ASP A 237 17.56 -13.60 -4.59
CA ASP A 237 17.15 -14.52 -3.53
C ASP A 237 17.94 -15.83 -3.56
N ALA A 238 18.10 -16.42 -4.75
CA ALA A 238 18.93 -17.61 -4.93
C ALA A 238 20.38 -17.38 -4.48
N LYS A 239 20.99 -16.25 -4.88
CA LYS A 239 22.35 -15.88 -4.45
C LYS A 239 22.45 -15.65 -2.94
N ALA A 240 21.45 -15.00 -2.34
CA ALA A 240 21.42 -14.79 -0.90
C ALA A 240 21.38 -16.12 -0.14
N LYS A 241 20.55 -17.06 -0.61
CA LYS A 241 20.45 -18.41 -0.07
C LYS A 241 21.77 -19.20 -0.18
N GLU A 242 22.44 -19.16 -1.33
CA GLU A 242 23.76 -19.81 -1.51
C GLU A 242 24.78 -19.29 -0.50
N VAL A 243 24.79 -17.96 -0.24
CA VAL A 243 25.68 -17.35 0.75
C VAL A 243 25.32 -17.78 2.18
N GLU A 244 24.04 -17.91 2.51
CA GLU A 244 23.58 -18.45 3.80
C GLU A 244 24.02 -19.90 3.99
N ASP A 245 23.84 -20.75 2.97
CA ASP A 245 24.22 -22.16 3.00
C ASP A 245 25.74 -22.34 3.18
N ILE A 246 26.55 -21.55 2.48
CA ILE A 246 28.02 -21.56 2.66
C ILE A 246 28.40 -21.20 4.10
N LYS A 247 27.77 -20.16 4.69
CA LYS A 247 28.02 -19.74 6.07
C LYS A 247 27.63 -20.81 7.09
N LEU A 248 26.58 -21.59 6.81
CA LEU A 248 26.17 -22.71 7.65
C LEU A 248 27.14 -23.89 7.55
N GLN A 249 27.74 -24.13 6.38
CA GLN A 249 28.74 -25.19 6.18
C GLN A 249 30.12 -24.85 6.72
N THR A 250 30.44 -23.56 6.90
CA THR A 250 31.71 -23.09 7.49
C THR A 250 31.65 -22.87 9.00
N LYS A 251 30.50 -23.11 9.63
CA LYS A 251 30.31 -23.15 11.09
C LYS A 251 30.38 -24.57 11.61
#